data_AF-A0A382LBX1-F1
#
_entry.id   AF-A0A382LBX1-F1
#
_cell.length_a   1.000
_cell.length_b   1.000
_cell.length_c   1.000
_cell.angle_alpha   90.00
_cell.angle_beta   90.00
_cell.angle_gamma   90.00
#
_symmetry.space_group_name_H-M   'P 1'
#
loop_
_entity.id
_entity.type
_entity.pdbx_description
1 polymer ?
#
loop_
_entity_poly.entity_id
_entity_poly.type
_entity_poly.pdbx_seq_one_letter_code
_entity_poly.pdbx_strand_id
1 'polypeptide(L)'
;INPDHPGWDNVHPRYNLALPGANLYETYRYFQHSLALNPPKQLLIGIDFIDFNIFSKLSDDFNESYMVVSREGKFQDHYLTNLMVTLLSSSAIKSSQKKMFYRGEGTHFSNGTEFSEEVDSQSIDMRSIMMWSATKFVSRLLMPPPAHRFCLDDETRANSSFQYLRQILETAKESEADVRLFIPPMHVYFLEILKTLEIMEDYEKWQNQLIDLVENVDKKYPNNQNFPLWDFSGYNTVTMDEVPSAEASNRSMDWYYDVVHFKKKLGDRIQDRIFNYNDAGRVVPEDFGIQINSKNINFYQRAQRSKRMRYMLAHQGEIKELDSRVKTVKNKIGKFDCG
;
A
#
# COMPACT_ATOMS: atom_id res chain seq x y z
N ILE A 1 -2.41 5.15 -7.50
CA ILE A 1 -2.11 4.57 -8.85
C ILE A 1 -3.16 5.07 -9.83
N ASN A 2 -2.79 5.33 -11.10
CA ASN A 2 -3.72 5.81 -12.12
C ASN A 2 -4.06 4.69 -13.12
N PRO A 3 -5.29 4.14 -13.15
CA PRO A 3 -5.67 3.06 -14.06
C PRO A 3 -5.69 3.51 -15.53
N ASP A 4 -5.74 4.82 -15.79
CA ASP A 4 -5.68 5.39 -17.15
C ASP A 4 -4.24 5.66 -17.60
N HIS A 5 -3.24 5.16 -16.89
CA HIS A 5 -1.84 5.28 -17.31
C HIS A 5 -1.63 4.62 -18.70
N PRO A 6 -0.86 5.23 -19.62
CA PRO A 6 -0.68 4.72 -20.99
C PRO A 6 0.13 3.43 -21.07
N GLY A 7 0.86 3.07 -20.00
CA GLY A 7 1.61 1.81 -19.92
C GLY A 7 0.75 0.55 -19.78
N TRP A 8 -0.53 0.67 -19.43
CA TRP A 8 -1.46 -0.47 -19.42
C TRP A 8 -1.84 -0.88 -20.83
N ASP A 9 -2.05 -2.17 -21.06
CA ASP A 9 -2.53 -2.70 -22.36
C ASP A 9 -3.90 -2.15 -22.72
N ASN A 10 -4.24 -2.08 -24.01
CA ASN A 10 -5.53 -1.56 -24.52
C ASN A 10 -6.74 -2.48 -24.21
N VAL A 11 -6.91 -2.82 -22.94
CA VAL A 11 -7.97 -3.62 -22.34
C VAL A 11 -8.76 -2.71 -21.39
N HIS A 12 -10.08 -2.67 -21.58
CA HIS A 12 -11.02 -1.86 -20.81
C HIS A 12 -12.24 -2.69 -20.40
N PRO A 13 -12.96 -2.31 -19.32
CA PRO A 13 -12.69 -1.17 -18.43
C PRO A 13 -11.49 -1.40 -17.51
N ARG A 14 -10.93 -0.32 -16.98
CA ARG A 14 -9.87 -0.34 -15.96
C ARG A 14 -10.36 0.38 -14.71
N TYR A 15 -9.97 -0.12 -13.55
CA TYR A 15 -10.45 0.41 -12.28
C TYR A 15 -9.35 0.32 -11.22
N ASN A 16 -9.18 1.38 -10.44
CA ASN A 16 -8.35 1.37 -9.25
C ASN A 16 -9.20 0.91 -8.05
N LEU A 17 -8.96 -0.33 -7.60
CA LEU A 17 -9.63 -0.94 -6.46
C LEU A 17 -8.78 -0.85 -5.17
N ALA A 18 -7.95 0.19 -5.03
CA ALA A 18 -7.25 0.44 -3.78
C ALA A 18 -8.24 0.90 -2.70
N LEU A 19 -8.15 0.30 -1.51
CA LEU A 19 -9.09 0.52 -0.42
C LEU A 19 -8.34 1.08 0.79
N PRO A 20 -8.78 2.23 1.35
CA PRO A 20 -8.09 2.83 2.49
C PRO A 20 -8.06 1.90 3.71
N GLY A 21 -6.86 1.47 4.12
CA GLY A 21 -6.67 0.68 5.33
C GLY A 21 -7.16 -0.77 5.27
N ALA A 22 -7.53 -1.27 4.09
CA ALA A 22 -7.97 -2.63 3.90
C ALA A 22 -6.83 -3.62 4.16
N ASN A 23 -7.10 -4.65 4.96
CA ASN A 23 -6.14 -5.74 5.14
C ASN A 23 -6.20 -6.77 4.01
N LEU A 24 -5.32 -7.78 4.06
CA LEU A 24 -5.26 -8.83 3.02
C LEU A 24 -6.54 -9.67 2.91
N TYR A 25 -7.32 -9.83 3.98
CA TYR A 25 -8.61 -10.51 3.90
C TYR A 25 -9.60 -9.69 3.08
N GLU A 26 -9.74 -8.39 3.38
CA GLU A 26 -10.61 -7.49 2.62
C GLU A 26 -10.20 -7.45 1.14
N THR A 27 -8.90 -7.31 0.88
CA THR A 27 -8.33 -7.36 -0.48
C THR A 27 -8.70 -8.66 -1.20
N TYR A 28 -8.57 -9.81 -0.53
CA TYR A 28 -8.98 -11.09 -1.09
C TYR A 28 -10.48 -11.15 -1.38
N ARG A 29 -11.33 -10.62 -0.51
CA ARG A 29 -12.79 -10.62 -0.72
C ARG A 29 -13.20 -9.74 -1.90
N TYR A 30 -12.60 -8.57 -2.05
CA TYR A 30 -12.83 -7.72 -3.21
C TYR A 30 -12.25 -8.32 -4.50
N PHE A 31 -11.13 -9.04 -4.41
CA PHE A 31 -10.59 -9.80 -5.53
C PHE A 31 -11.55 -10.92 -5.98
N GLN A 32 -12.07 -11.73 -5.06
CA GLN A 32 -13.11 -12.73 -5.36
C GLN A 32 -14.36 -12.09 -5.99
N HIS A 33 -14.80 -10.96 -5.45
CA HIS A 33 -15.92 -10.19 -5.98
C HIS A 33 -15.68 -9.75 -7.43
N SER A 34 -14.51 -9.18 -7.71
CA SER A 34 -14.14 -8.75 -9.06
C SER A 34 -14.08 -9.93 -10.03
N LEU A 35 -13.49 -11.05 -9.60
CA LEU A 35 -13.41 -12.26 -10.42
C LEU A 35 -14.78 -12.79 -10.82
N ALA A 36 -15.73 -12.79 -9.89
CA ALA A 36 -17.08 -13.30 -10.14
C ALA A 36 -17.88 -12.42 -11.10
N LEU A 37 -17.64 -11.11 -11.10
CA LEU A 37 -18.33 -10.16 -11.99
C LEU A 37 -17.67 -10.06 -13.35
N ASN A 38 -16.37 -9.76 -13.37
CA ASN A 38 -15.58 -9.54 -14.57
C ASN A 38 -14.12 -9.95 -14.28
N PRO A 39 -13.70 -11.18 -14.63
CA PRO A 39 -12.35 -11.65 -14.41
C PRO A 39 -11.30 -10.69 -15.01
N PRO A 40 -10.41 -10.09 -14.20
CA PRO A 40 -9.42 -9.14 -14.68
C PRO A 40 -8.39 -9.84 -15.56
N LYS A 41 -8.03 -9.22 -16.68
CA LYS A 41 -6.97 -9.71 -17.58
C LYS A 41 -5.58 -9.27 -17.15
N GLN A 42 -5.49 -8.13 -16.47
CA GLN A 42 -4.25 -7.57 -15.98
C GLN A 42 -4.46 -6.99 -14.58
N LEU A 43 -3.50 -7.20 -13.70
CA LEU A 43 -3.54 -6.80 -12.30
C LEU A 43 -2.22 -6.15 -11.90
N LEU A 44 -2.32 -5.00 -11.23
CA LEU A 44 -1.21 -4.36 -10.55
C LEU A 44 -1.53 -4.33 -9.07
N ILE A 45 -0.82 -5.14 -8.28
CA ILE A 45 -1.12 -5.35 -6.87
C ILE A 45 -0.01 -4.70 -6.02
N GLY A 46 -0.40 -3.70 -5.25
CA GLY A 46 0.44 -3.12 -4.19
C GLY A 46 0.41 -4.00 -2.95
N ILE A 47 1.56 -4.28 -2.37
CA ILE A 47 1.70 -5.15 -1.20
C ILE A 47 2.38 -4.37 -0.07
N ASP A 48 1.60 -3.96 0.91
CA ASP A 48 2.07 -3.18 2.05
C ASP A 48 2.43 -4.06 3.24
N PHE A 49 3.59 -3.81 3.87
CA PHE A 49 4.04 -4.53 5.06
C PHE A 49 3.02 -4.48 6.22
N ILE A 50 2.30 -3.37 6.33
CA ILE A 50 1.32 -3.12 7.38
C ILE A 50 0.15 -4.12 7.31
N ASP A 51 -0.24 -4.53 6.10
CA ASP A 51 -1.40 -5.40 5.88
C ASP A 51 -1.14 -6.85 6.34
N PHE A 52 0.12 -7.15 6.66
CA PHE A 52 0.55 -8.42 7.23
C PHE A 52 0.57 -8.42 8.75
N ASN A 53 0.23 -7.30 9.41
CA ASN A 53 0.00 -7.30 10.83
C ASN A 53 -1.27 -8.10 11.14
N ILE A 54 -1.12 -9.25 11.80
CA ILE A 54 -2.28 -10.09 12.17
C ILE A 54 -3.23 -9.41 13.16
N PHE A 55 -2.85 -8.30 13.78
CA PHE A 55 -3.73 -7.53 14.66
C PHE A 55 -4.50 -6.42 13.95
N SER A 56 -4.28 -6.24 12.64
CA SER A 56 -5.10 -5.35 11.82
C SER A 56 -6.56 -5.79 11.85
N LYS A 57 -7.45 -4.85 12.13
CA LYS A 57 -8.89 -5.08 12.09
C LYS A 57 -9.39 -4.91 10.66
N LEU A 58 -10.61 -5.36 10.42
CA LEU A 58 -11.35 -4.98 9.22
C LEU A 58 -11.68 -3.48 9.28
N SER A 59 -11.71 -2.84 8.12
CA SER A 59 -12.16 -1.44 8.01
C SER A 59 -13.62 -1.31 8.43
N ASP A 60 -13.99 -0.19 9.05
CA ASP A 60 -15.35 0.03 9.58
C ASP A 60 -16.42 0.07 8.46
N ASP A 61 -16.02 0.42 7.23
CA ASP A 61 -16.84 0.48 6.03
C ASP A 61 -16.85 -0.82 5.22
N PHE A 62 -16.05 -1.82 5.62
CA PHE A 62 -16.08 -3.13 5.00
C PHE A 62 -17.31 -3.91 5.43
N ASN A 63 -18.13 -4.28 4.44
CA ASN A 63 -19.28 -5.13 4.67
C ASN A 63 -19.34 -6.25 3.64
N GLU A 64 -19.18 -7.46 4.16
CA GLU A 64 -19.15 -8.69 3.38
C GLU A 64 -20.48 -8.98 2.67
N SER A 65 -21.60 -8.47 3.18
CA SER A 65 -22.92 -8.65 2.55
C SER A 65 -23.05 -7.95 1.19
N TYR A 66 -22.16 -7.01 0.87
CA TYR A 66 -22.13 -6.37 -0.45
C TYR A 66 -21.47 -7.24 -1.52
N MET A 67 -20.81 -8.34 -1.13
CA MET A 67 -20.09 -9.20 -2.05
C MET A 67 -21.04 -10.13 -2.81
N VAL A 68 -20.89 -10.26 -4.14
CA VAL A 68 -21.63 -11.23 -4.96
C VAL A 68 -21.18 -12.69 -4.74
N VAL A 69 -20.20 -12.93 -3.87
CA VAL A 69 -19.67 -14.26 -3.55
C VAL A 69 -19.42 -14.44 -2.06
N SER A 70 -19.69 -15.65 -1.57
CA SER A 70 -19.39 -16.09 -0.21
C SER A 70 -17.88 -16.19 0.05
N ARG A 71 -17.49 -16.44 1.31
CA ARG A 71 -16.07 -16.73 1.67
C ARG A 71 -15.51 -17.90 0.88
N GLU A 72 -16.35 -18.90 0.64
CA GLU A 72 -16.06 -20.11 -0.13
C GLU A 72 -16.11 -19.88 -1.65
N GLY A 73 -16.32 -18.64 -2.11
CA GLY A 73 -16.38 -18.29 -3.52
C GLY A 73 -17.69 -18.67 -4.22
N LYS A 74 -18.74 -19.04 -3.48
CA LYS A 74 -20.05 -19.39 -4.07
C LYS A 74 -20.85 -18.12 -4.35
N PHE A 75 -21.42 -18.02 -5.55
CA PHE A 75 -22.26 -16.88 -5.92
C PHE A 75 -23.42 -16.69 -4.93
N GLN A 76 -23.67 -15.44 -4.56
CA GLN A 76 -24.76 -15.02 -3.70
C GLN A 76 -25.61 -13.99 -4.44
N ASP A 77 -26.92 -14.26 -4.56
CA ASP A 77 -27.84 -13.35 -5.24
C ASP A 77 -28.28 -12.21 -4.30
N HIS A 78 -27.57 -11.08 -4.40
CA HIS A 78 -27.85 -9.84 -3.64
C HIS A 78 -28.25 -8.67 -4.55
N TYR A 79 -28.65 -8.96 -5.80
CA TYR A 79 -28.85 -7.93 -6.82
C TYR A 79 -29.81 -6.81 -6.38
N LEU A 80 -30.94 -7.16 -5.76
CA LEU A 80 -31.93 -6.19 -5.30
C LEU A 80 -31.48 -5.40 -4.06
N THR A 81 -30.78 -6.05 -3.13
CA THR A 81 -30.28 -5.43 -1.90
C THR A 81 -29.17 -4.41 -2.19
N ASN A 82 -28.22 -4.77 -3.06
CA ASN A 82 -27.12 -3.89 -3.46
C ASN A 82 -27.61 -2.69 -4.29
N LEU A 83 -28.53 -2.90 -5.25
CA LEU A 83 -29.11 -1.81 -6.04
C LEU A 83 -29.82 -0.77 -5.14
N MET A 84 -30.60 -1.24 -4.15
CA MET A 84 -31.31 -0.36 -3.21
C MET A 84 -30.35 0.37 -2.26
N VAL A 85 -29.28 -0.27 -1.77
CA VAL A 85 -28.27 0.40 -0.92
C VAL A 85 -27.47 1.43 -1.73
N THR A 86 -27.09 1.13 -2.96
CA THR A 86 -26.33 2.06 -3.82
C THR A 86 -27.18 3.25 -4.28
N LEU A 87 -28.44 3.03 -4.67
CA LEU A 87 -29.31 4.09 -5.23
C LEU A 87 -30.13 4.86 -4.17
N LEU A 88 -30.48 4.23 -3.04
CA LEU A 88 -31.39 4.82 -2.03
C LEU A 88 -30.76 5.00 -0.65
N SER A 89 -29.43 4.81 -0.50
CA SER A 89 -28.81 5.15 0.78
C SER A 89 -28.93 6.65 1.06
N SER A 90 -29.25 6.97 2.32
CA SER A 90 -29.34 8.36 2.76
C SER A 90 -28.02 9.14 2.55
N SER A 91 -26.88 8.44 2.55
CA SER A 91 -25.56 8.96 2.21
C SER A 91 -25.43 9.29 0.72
N ALA A 92 -25.90 8.44 -0.19
CA ALA A 92 -25.89 8.71 -1.64
C ALA A 92 -26.76 9.92 -2.02
N ILE A 93 -27.94 10.06 -1.40
CA ILE A 93 -28.83 11.22 -1.61
C ILE A 93 -28.19 12.51 -1.06
N LYS A 94 -27.63 12.48 0.16
CA LYS A 94 -26.93 13.64 0.75
C LYS A 94 -25.71 14.05 -0.07
N SER A 95 -24.93 13.09 -0.56
CA SER A 95 -23.74 13.35 -1.36
C SER A 95 -24.10 13.93 -2.73
N SER A 96 -25.18 13.44 -3.36
CA SER A 96 -25.72 13.99 -4.61
C SER A 96 -26.24 15.42 -4.44
N GLN A 97 -26.97 15.71 -3.35
CA GLN A 97 -27.39 17.07 -3.02
C GLN A 97 -26.20 18.00 -2.78
N LYS A 98 -25.20 17.56 -2.01
CA LYS A 98 -23.98 18.36 -1.74
C LYS A 98 -23.22 18.66 -3.04
N LYS A 99 -23.15 17.71 -3.98
CA LYS A 99 -22.50 17.90 -5.29
C LYS A 99 -23.20 18.93 -6.18
N MET A 100 -24.54 19.03 -6.12
CA MET A 100 -25.27 20.07 -6.87
C MET A 100 -24.92 21.51 -6.45
N PHE A 101 -24.40 21.70 -5.23
CA PHE A 101 -24.00 23.00 -4.70
C PHE A 101 -22.48 23.19 -4.61
N TYR A 102 -21.69 22.13 -4.85
CA TYR A 102 -20.23 22.19 -4.82
C TYR A 102 -19.70 22.69 -6.17
N ARG A 103 -18.78 23.66 -6.13
CA ARG A 103 -18.18 24.32 -7.31
C ARG A 103 -16.67 24.07 -7.45
N GLY A 104 -16.15 23.01 -6.82
CA GLY A 104 -14.77 22.55 -7.00
C GLY A 104 -14.69 21.32 -7.89
N GLU A 105 -13.47 20.91 -8.25
CA GLU A 105 -13.25 19.62 -8.92
C GLU A 105 -13.45 18.46 -7.93
N GLY A 106 -14.07 17.38 -8.37
CA GLY A 106 -14.29 16.21 -7.52
C GLY A 106 -12.99 15.44 -7.31
N THR A 107 -12.73 15.00 -6.08
CA THR A 107 -11.55 14.17 -5.78
C THR A 107 -11.72 12.69 -6.11
N HIS A 108 -12.97 12.23 -6.29
CA HIS A 108 -13.32 10.83 -6.56
C HIS A 108 -13.77 10.67 -8.01
N PHE A 109 -13.11 9.79 -8.75
CA PHE A 109 -13.33 9.56 -10.18
C PHE A 109 -14.01 8.20 -10.44
N SER A 110 -14.71 8.07 -11.57
CA SER A 110 -15.48 6.85 -11.92
C SER A 110 -14.63 5.62 -12.18
N ASN A 111 -13.33 5.79 -12.42
CA ASN A 111 -12.33 4.73 -12.57
C ASN A 111 -11.76 4.28 -11.20
N GLY A 112 -12.35 4.73 -10.08
CA GLY A 112 -11.94 4.37 -8.72
C GLY A 112 -10.75 5.16 -8.18
N THR A 113 -10.16 6.09 -8.95
CA THR A 113 -9.09 6.92 -8.37
C THR A 113 -9.64 7.95 -7.42
N GLU A 114 -8.91 8.17 -6.33
CA GLU A 114 -9.02 9.35 -5.50
C GLU A 114 -7.74 10.17 -5.64
N PHE A 115 -7.85 11.37 -6.20
CA PHE A 115 -6.74 12.34 -6.27
C PHE A 115 -7.22 13.67 -5.69
N SER A 116 -6.39 14.30 -4.87
CA SER A 116 -6.66 15.64 -4.37
C SER A 116 -5.61 16.60 -4.91
N GLU A 117 -5.87 17.16 -6.09
CA GLU A 117 -5.01 18.20 -6.67
C GLU A 117 -5.08 19.51 -5.87
N GLU A 118 -6.20 19.78 -5.17
CA GLU A 118 -6.35 20.95 -4.29
C GLU A 118 -5.37 20.96 -3.11
N VAL A 119 -5.00 19.79 -2.55
CA VAL A 119 -4.05 19.69 -1.44
C VAL A 119 -2.65 20.17 -1.83
N ASP A 120 -2.26 20.01 -3.10
CA ASP A 120 -0.94 20.45 -3.58
C ASP A 120 -0.79 21.98 -3.67
N SER A 121 -1.90 22.72 -3.66
CA SER A 121 -1.92 24.19 -3.83
C SER A 121 -1.91 24.99 -2.52
N GLN A 122 -2.12 24.33 -1.38
CA GLN A 122 -2.23 24.99 -0.08
C GLN A 122 -0.88 25.03 0.65
N SER A 123 -0.54 26.18 1.23
CA SER A 123 0.62 26.33 2.12
C SER A 123 0.33 25.65 3.46
N ILE A 124 0.43 24.32 3.49
CA ILE A 124 0.25 23.51 4.70
C ILE A 124 1.63 23.21 5.30
N ASP A 125 1.74 23.24 6.64
CA ASP A 125 2.94 22.80 7.36
C ASP A 125 3.19 21.29 7.13
N MET A 126 3.90 21.03 6.05
CA MET A 126 4.21 19.70 5.54
C MET A 126 5.16 18.95 6.46
N ARG A 127 6.09 19.67 7.11
CA ARG A 127 6.95 19.08 8.13
C ARG A 127 6.11 18.50 9.29
N SER A 128 5.15 19.27 9.78
CA SER A 128 4.25 18.83 10.84
C SER A 128 3.37 17.66 10.39
N ILE A 129 2.91 17.63 9.14
CA ILE A 129 2.19 16.48 8.56
C ILE A 129 3.06 15.23 8.56
N MET A 130 4.31 15.31 8.09
CA MET A 130 5.23 14.18 8.06
C MET A 130 5.48 13.62 9.46
N MET A 131 5.73 14.49 10.45
CA MET A 131 5.95 14.06 11.84
C MET A 131 4.67 13.52 12.51
N TRP A 132 3.51 14.13 12.23
CA TRP A 132 2.23 13.68 12.74
C TRP A 132 1.83 12.32 12.15
N SER A 133 1.94 12.15 10.83
CA SER A 133 1.60 10.89 10.16
C SER A 133 2.52 9.76 10.65
N ALA A 134 3.83 10.00 10.71
CA ALA A 134 4.81 9.07 11.30
C ALA A 134 4.36 8.56 12.68
N THR A 135 3.98 9.48 13.58
CA THR A 135 3.56 9.11 14.94
C THR A 135 2.18 8.46 15.00
N LYS A 136 1.24 8.86 14.14
CA LYS A 136 -0.10 8.24 14.07
C LYS A 136 -0.04 6.80 13.62
N PHE A 137 0.79 6.48 12.62
CA PHE A 137 0.92 5.13 12.10
C PHE A 137 1.39 4.11 13.14
N VAL A 138 2.24 4.53 14.08
CA VAL A 138 2.65 3.69 15.22
C VAL A 138 1.43 3.10 15.93
N SER A 139 0.51 3.95 16.40
CA SER A 139 -0.64 3.50 17.19
C SER A 139 -1.79 2.91 16.38
N ARG A 140 -1.90 3.25 15.09
CA ARG A 140 -3.06 2.87 14.26
C ARG A 140 -2.83 1.62 13.43
N LEU A 141 -1.61 1.45 12.91
CA LEU A 141 -1.32 0.45 11.89
C LEU A 141 -0.25 -0.55 12.34
N LEU A 142 0.83 -0.06 12.98
CA LEU A 142 1.91 -0.93 13.44
C LEU A 142 1.59 -1.61 14.78
N MET A 143 1.00 -0.86 15.72
CA MET A 143 0.67 -1.34 17.07
C MET A 143 -0.80 -1.02 17.44
N PRO A 144 -1.77 -1.52 16.64
CA PRO A 144 -3.18 -1.21 16.84
C PRO A 144 -3.73 -1.79 18.15
N PRO A 145 -4.67 -1.10 18.83
CA PRO A 145 -5.39 -1.67 19.96
C PRO A 145 -6.31 -2.84 19.53
N PRO A 146 -6.55 -3.83 20.40
CA PRO A 146 -6.09 -3.92 21.79
C PRO A 146 -4.69 -4.55 21.94
N ALA A 147 -4.16 -5.15 20.88
CA ALA A 147 -2.95 -5.96 20.95
C ALA A 147 -1.69 -5.12 21.14
N HIS A 148 -1.67 -3.90 20.59
CA HIS A 148 -0.57 -2.96 20.74
C HIS A 148 0.79 -3.53 20.30
N ARG A 149 0.78 -4.36 19.26
CA ARG A 149 1.95 -5.04 18.72
C ARG A 149 1.83 -5.30 17.23
N PHE A 150 2.95 -5.66 16.63
CA PHE A 150 3.05 -6.13 15.25
C PHE A 150 3.49 -7.59 15.24
N CYS A 151 2.78 -8.45 14.51
CA CYS A 151 3.24 -9.81 14.22
C CYS A 151 2.83 -10.20 12.80
N LEU A 152 3.71 -10.90 12.09
CA LEU A 152 3.45 -11.46 10.76
C LEU A 152 2.63 -12.75 10.81
N ASP A 153 2.80 -13.52 11.88
CA ASP A 153 2.18 -14.81 12.13
C ASP A 153 2.14 -15.07 13.65
N ASP A 154 1.19 -15.85 14.11
CA ASP A 154 1.11 -16.38 15.48
C ASP A 154 1.03 -17.91 15.52
N GLU A 155 1.39 -18.59 14.43
CA GLU A 155 1.47 -20.05 14.23
C GLU A 155 0.15 -20.82 14.47
N THR A 156 -0.88 -20.14 14.97
CA THR A 156 -2.14 -20.72 15.45
C THR A 156 -3.32 -20.31 14.58
N ARG A 157 -3.22 -19.21 13.83
CA ARG A 157 -4.26 -18.78 12.89
C ARG A 157 -4.20 -19.54 11.58
N ALA A 158 -5.26 -20.30 11.33
CA ALA A 158 -5.50 -21.02 10.08
C ALA A 158 -5.74 -20.13 8.83
N ASN A 159 -5.63 -18.81 8.94
CA ASN A 159 -5.93 -17.83 7.88
C ASN A 159 -5.04 -16.57 8.02
N SER A 160 -3.74 -16.68 7.72
CA SER A 160 -2.80 -15.54 7.77
C SER A 160 -2.89 -14.65 6.54
N SER A 161 -2.38 -13.40 6.62
CA SER A 161 -2.33 -12.48 5.45
C SER A 161 -1.60 -13.10 4.25
N PHE A 162 -0.55 -13.90 4.51
CA PHE A 162 0.14 -14.66 3.47
C PHE A 162 -0.76 -15.71 2.79
N GLN A 163 -1.67 -16.35 3.51
CA GLN A 163 -2.59 -17.31 2.91
C GLN A 163 -3.59 -16.65 1.97
N TYR A 164 -4.11 -15.47 2.32
CA TYR A 164 -4.97 -14.71 1.42
C TYR A 164 -4.22 -14.25 0.17
N LEU A 165 -2.99 -13.74 0.32
CA LEU A 165 -2.16 -13.42 -0.83
C LEU A 165 -1.89 -14.64 -1.71
N ARG A 166 -1.57 -15.80 -1.11
CA ARG A 166 -1.41 -17.06 -1.85
C ARG A 166 -2.66 -17.38 -2.67
N GLN A 167 -3.85 -17.29 -2.08
CA GLN A 167 -5.11 -17.54 -2.78
C GLN A 167 -5.33 -16.58 -3.96
N ILE A 168 -5.03 -15.28 -3.78
CA ILE A 168 -5.07 -14.30 -4.87
C ILE A 168 -4.15 -14.72 -6.01
N LEU A 169 -2.88 -15.02 -5.71
CA LEU A 169 -1.87 -15.33 -6.72
C LEU A 169 -2.13 -16.67 -7.43
N GLU A 170 -2.55 -17.71 -6.71
CA GLU A 170 -2.91 -19.00 -7.32
C GLU A 170 -4.13 -18.86 -8.23
N THR A 171 -5.17 -18.15 -7.79
CA THR A 171 -6.36 -17.91 -8.63
C THR A 171 -6.03 -17.06 -9.86
N ALA A 172 -5.11 -16.11 -9.73
CA ALA A 172 -4.62 -15.32 -10.85
C ALA A 172 -3.86 -16.17 -11.89
N LYS A 173 -3.08 -17.18 -11.45
CA LYS A 173 -2.45 -18.15 -12.36
C LYS A 173 -3.51 -18.96 -13.10
N GLU A 174 -4.51 -19.47 -12.38
CA GLU A 174 -5.59 -20.28 -12.93
C GLU A 174 -6.46 -19.52 -13.95
N SER A 175 -6.62 -18.21 -13.77
CA SER A 175 -7.33 -17.33 -14.70
C SER A 175 -6.43 -16.72 -15.80
N GLU A 176 -5.15 -17.10 -15.82
CA GLU A 176 -4.14 -16.58 -16.76
C GLU A 176 -4.05 -15.05 -16.78
N ALA A 177 -4.29 -14.41 -15.64
CA ALA A 177 -4.17 -12.96 -15.50
C ALA A 177 -2.70 -12.53 -15.52
N ASP A 178 -2.40 -11.45 -16.24
CA ASP A 178 -1.09 -10.79 -16.19
C ASP A 178 -0.97 -10.01 -14.88
N VAL A 179 -0.25 -10.56 -13.91
CA VAL A 179 -0.09 -9.96 -12.58
C VAL A 179 1.30 -9.38 -12.41
N ARG A 180 1.36 -8.13 -11.99
CA ARG A 180 2.58 -7.45 -11.57
C ARG A 180 2.45 -7.01 -10.13
N LEU A 181 3.42 -7.41 -9.30
CA LEU A 181 3.42 -7.14 -7.87
C LEU A 181 4.40 -6.02 -7.55
N PHE A 182 4.05 -5.16 -6.61
CA PHE A 182 5.00 -4.16 -6.14
C PHE A 182 4.84 -3.84 -4.65
N ILE A 183 5.96 -3.58 -3.99
CA ILE A 183 6.00 -2.96 -2.66
C ILE A 183 6.00 -1.45 -2.89
N PRO A 184 4.98 -0.71 -2.40
CA PRO A 184 4.86 0.72 -2.65
C PRO A 184 5.96 1.54 -1.95
N PRO A 185 6.30 2.72 -2.49
CA PRO A 185 7.38 3.56 -1.98
C PRO A 185 6.92 4.38 -0.78
N MET A 186 6.85 3.81 0.41
CA MET A 186 6.71 4.63 1.61
C MET A 186 7.95 5.53 1.79
N HIS A 187 7.76 6.74 2.31
CA HIS A 187 8.87 7.63 2.63
C HIS A 187 9.83 6.96 3.64
N VAL A 188 11.13 7.21 3.56
CA VAL A 188 12.13 6.55 4.42
C VAL A 188 11.89 6.71 5.92
N TYR A 189 11.15 7.73 6.34
CA TYR A 189 10.68 7.87 7.73
C TYR A 189 9.92 6.64 8.22
N PHE A 190 9.19 5.92 7.35
CA PHE A 190 8.55 4.67 7.72
C PHE A 190 9.56 3.61 8.19
N LEU A 191 10.65 3.41 7.45
CA LEU A 191 11.70 2.45 7.83
C LEU A 191 12.43 2.87 9.11
N GLU A 192 12.60 4.17 9.32
CA GLU A 192 13.15 4.71 10.57
C GLU A 192 12.21 4.46 11.76
N ILE A 193 10.90 4.58 11.58
CA ILE A 193 9.90 4.18 12.60
C ILE A 193 10.06 2.68 12.92
N LEU A 194 10.15 1.81 11.90
CA LEU A 194 10.34 0.37 12.13
C LEU A 194 11.63 0.08 12.92
N LYS A 195 12.71 0.82 12.65
CA LYS A 195 13.96 0.72 13.42
C LYS A 195 13.78 1.17 14.87
N THR A 196 13.13 2.29 15.12
CA THR A 196 12.83 2.77 16.49
C THR A 196 11.92 1.81 17.25
N LEU A 197 10.98 1.16 16.57
CA LEU A 197 10.06 0.20 17.17
C LEU A 197 10.65 -1.21 17.34
N GLU A 198 11.83 -1.48 16.76
CA GLU A 198 12.50 -2.79 16.73
C GLU A 198 11.81 -3.83 15.83
N ILE A 199 11.08 -3.38 14.80
CA ILE A 199 10.29 -4.21 13.86
C ILE A 199 11.02 -4.38 12.49
N MET A 200 12.20 -3.77 12.31
CA MET A 200 12.92 -3.86 11.03
C MET A 200 13.31 -5.30 10.65
N GLU A 201 13.58 -6.17 11.62
CA GLU A 201 13.87 -7.58 11.32
C GLU A 201 12.63 -8.29 10.76
N ASP A 202 11.43 -8.01 11.30
CA ASP A 202 10.18 -8.49 10.73
C ASP A 202 9.97 -7.97 9.31
N TYR A 203 10.33 -6.73 9.02
CA TYR A 203 10.26 -6.19 7.67
C TYR A 203 11.15 -6.95 6.68
N GLU A 204 12.40 -7.21 7.04
CA GLU A 204 13.32 -8.00 6.21
C GLU A 204 12.87 -9.46 6.08
N LYS A 205 12.32 -10.06 7.15
CA LYS A 205 11.72 -11.40 7.14
C LYS A 205 10.50 -11.45 6.23
N TRP A 206 9.63 -10.45 6.29
CA TRP A 206 8.44 -10.32 5.45
C TRP A 206 8.81 -10.26 3.97
N GLN A 207 9.84 -9.51 3.59
CA GLN A 207 10.31 -9.49 2.19
C GLN A 207 10.74 -10.89 1.72
N ASN A 208 11.47 -11.64 2.54
CA ASN A 208 11.87 -13.01 2.22
C ASN A 208 10.65 -13.94 2.09
N GLN A 209 9.71 -13.88 3.04
CA GLN A 209 8.48 -14.67 2.99
C GLN A 209 7.60 -14.34 1.77
N LEU A 210 7.56 -13.07 1.37
CA LEU A 210 6.85 -12.62 0.17
C LEU A 210 7.48 -13.21 -1.10
N ILE A 211 8.81 -13.13 -1.22
CA ILE A 211 9.56 -13.74 -2.32
C ILE A 211 9.32 -15.25 -2.37
N ASP A 212 9.45 -15.93 -1.24
CA ASP A 212 9.24 -17.37 -1.15
C ASP A 212 7.83 -17.75 -1.57
N LEU A 213 6.82 -17.00 -1.14
CA LEU A 213 5.43 -17.23 -1.55
C LEU A 213 5.28 -17.09 -3.06
N VAL A 214 5.75 -15.98 -3.64
CA VAL A 214 5.62 -15.69 -5.08
C VAL A 214 6.33 -16.76 -5.91
N GLU A 215 7.59 -17.07 -5.59
CA GLU A 215 8.36 -18.07 -6.34
C GLU A 215 7.79 -19.48 -6.19
N ASN A 216 7.21 -19.83 -5.04
CA ASN A 216 6.56 -21.13 -4.86
C ASN A 216 5.26 -21.25 -5.66
N VAL A 217 4.48 -20.16 -5.77
CA VAL A 217 3.32 -20.13 -6.66
C VAL A 217 3.78 -20.26 -8.11
N ASP A 218 4.81 -19.53 -8.54
CA ASP A 218 5.37 -19.65 -9.89
C ASP A 218 5.81 -21.09 -10.22
N LYS A 219 6.51 -21.76 -9.29
CA LYS A 219 6.93 -23.16 -9.46
C LYS A 219 5.75 -24.14 -9.57
N LYS A 220 4.63 -23.86 -8.89
CA LYS A 220 3.40 -24.69 -8.95
C LYS A 220 2.72 -24.59 -10.32
N TYR A 221 2.87 -23.47 -11.02
CA TYR A 221 2.26 -23.20 -12.34
C TYR A 221 3.33 -22.92 -13.41
N PRO A 222 4.16 -23.93 -13.80
CA PRO A 222 5.35 -23.72 -14.63
C PRO A 222 5.05 -23.32 -16.09
N ASN A 223 3.81 -23.48 -16.55
CA ASN A 223 3.38 -23.08 -17.90
C ASN A 223 2.93 -21.62 -17.98
N ASN A 224 2.78 -20.94 -16.83
CA ASN A 224 2.38 -19.54 -16.75
C ASN A 224 3.62 -18.64 -16.63
N GLN A 225 3.51 -17.37 -17.02
CA GLN A 225 4.57 -16.39 -16.80
C GLN A 225 4.78 -16.15 -15.30
N ASN A 226 6.05 -16.07 -14.88
CA ASN A 226 6.40 -15.75 -13.50
C ASN A 226 5.94 -14.35 -13.11
N PHE A 227 5.51 -14.18 -11.85
CA PHE A 227 5.08 -12.89 -11.36
C PHE A 227 6.30 -12.01 -11.01
N PRO A 228 6.50 -10.85 -11.67
CA PRO A 228 7.53 -9.92 -11.25
C PRO A 228 7.14 -9.25 -9.93
N LEU A 229 8.08 -9.25 -8.97
CA LEU A 229 7.97 -8.52 -7.70
C LEU A 229 8.94 -7.34 -7.68
N TRP A 230 8.39 -6.14 -7.75
CA TRP A 230 9.14 -4.90 -7.71
C TRP A 230 9.15 -4.29 -6.31
N ASP A 231 10.30 -3.83 -5.84
CA ASP A 231 10.42 -3.08 -4.61
C ASP A 231 10.74 -1.60 -4.92
N PHE A 232 9.79 -0.72 -4.64
CA PHE A 232 9.96 0.73 -4.75
C PHE A 232 10.30 1.40 -3.40
N SER A 233 10.31 0.62 -2.32
CA SER A 233 10.65 1.08 -0.98
C SER A 233 12.17 1.15 -0.76
N GLY A 234 12.58 1.13 0.51
CA GLY A 234 13.99 1.25 0.88
C GLY A 234 14.49 2.69 0.82
N TYR A 235 15.79 2.85 0.95
CA TYR A 235 16.51 4.11 0.81
C TYR A 235 16.93 4.24 -0.66
N ASN A 236 16.33 5.18 -1.37
CA ASN A 236 16.64 5.45 -2.77
C ASN A 236 16.40 6.94 -3.09
N THR A 237 16.76 7.35 -4.31
CA THR A 237 16.66 8.76 -4.76
C THR A 237 15.27 9.38 -4.56
N VAL A 238 14.21 8.57 -4.57
CA VAL A 238 12.82 9.04 -4.52
C VAL A 238 12.24 8.98 -3.11
N THR A 239 12.47 7.88 -2.38
CA THR A 239 11.92 7.68 -1.02
C THR A 239 12.61 8.52 0.05
N MET A 240 13.82 9.01 -0.24
CA MET A 240 14.58 9.97 0.58
C MET A 240 14.24 11.42 0.22
N ASP A 241 13.01 11.68 -0.23
CA ASP A 241 12.51 13.03 -0.48
C ASP A 241 12.77 13.94 0.74
N GLU A 242 13.25 15.15 0.51
CA GLU A 242 13.72 15.98 1.60
C GLU A 242 12.52 16.55 2.37
N VAL A 243 12.38 16.19 3.64
CA VAL A 243 11.36 16.77 4.53
C VAL A 243 11.70 18.22 4.83
N PRO A 244 10.75 19.17 4.72
CA PRO A 244 11.03 20.58 4.98
C PRO A 244 11.58 20.83 6.39
N SER A 245 12.50 21.80 6.49
CA SER A 245 13.03 22.26 7.78
C SER A 245 11.95 23.01 8.58
N ALA A 246 12.22 23.30 9.85
CA ALA A 246 11.28 24.05 10.68
C ALA A 246 11.06 25.48 10.17
N GLU A 247 12.07 26.08 9.53
CA GLU A 247 12.05 27.44 8.98
C GLU A 247 11.30 27.51 7.64
N ALA A 248 11.25 26.41 6.91
CA ALA A 248 10.58 26.30 5.60
C ALA A 248 9.45 25.26 5.63
N SER A 249 8.75 25.13 6.75
CA SER A 249 7.87 23.99 7.05
C SER A 249 6.70 23.81 6.07
N ASN A 250 6.32 24.87 5.37
CA ASN A 250 5.25 24.89 4.36
C ASN A 250 5.71 24.54 2.93
N ARG A 251 7.00 24.24 2.71
CA ARG A 251 7.48 23.77 1.41
C ARG A 251 6.79 22.46 1.06
N SER A 252 6.20 22.38 -0.14
CA SER A 252 5.61 21.14 -0.64
C SER A 252 6.71 20.09 -0.87
N MET A 253 6.41 18.85 -0.48
CA MET A 253 7.23 17.68 -0.82
C MET A 253 7.11 17.40 -2.31
N ASP A 254 8.14 16.79 -2.91
CA ASP A 254 8.03 16.38 -4.28
C ASP A 254 7.07 15.20 -4.39
N TRP A 255 7.29 14.12 -3.66
CA TRP A 255 6.65 12.85 -3.97
C TRP A 255 5.51 12.45 -3.04
N TYR A 256 5.38 13.12 -1.89
CA TYR A 256 4.57 12.65 -0.77
C TYR A 256 3.53 13.68 -0.31
N TYR A 257 2.36 13.19 0.12
CA TYR A 257 1.40 13.95 0.94
C TYR A 257 1.66 13.72 2.43
N ASP A 258 2.12 12.52 2.79
CA ASP A 258 2.60 12.17 4.12
C ASP A 258 3.57 10.96 4.04
N VAL A 259 3.89 10.33 5.18
CA VAL A 259 4.87 9.23 5.23
C VAL A 259 4.52 8.01 4.36
N VAL A 260 3.25 7.75 4.06
CA VAL A 260 2.83 6.56 3.29
C VAL A 260 2.04 6.89 2.03
N HIS A 261 1.38 8.05 1.98
CA HIS A 261 0.59 8.47 0.82
C HIS A 261 1.45 9.26 -0.17
N PHE A 262 1.63 8.71 -1.37
CA PHE A 262 2.38 9.33 -2.46
C PHE A 262 1.48 10.04 -3.48
N LYS A 263 2.03 11.06 -4.14
CA LYS A 263 1.35 11.86 -5.16
C LYS A 263 1.17 11.09 -6.47
N LYS A 264 0.19 11.49 -7.28
CA LYS A 264 -0.07 10.89 -8.60
C LYS A 264 1.20 10.80 -9.47
N LYS A 265 2.02 11.85 -9.50
CA LYS A 265 3.27 11.87 -10.31
C LYS A 265 4.31 10.82 -9.89
N LEU A 266 4.28 10.37 -8.64
CA LEU A 266 5.10 9.24 -8.17
C LEU A 266 4.45 7.91 -8.61
N GLY A 267 3.12 7.81 -8.49
CA GLY A 267 2.36 6.66 -8.99
C GLY A 267 2.52 6.43 -10.50
N ASP A 268 2.64 7.50 -11.30
CA ASP A 268 2.93 7.39 -12.73
C ASP A 268 4.35 6.81 -12.96
N ARG A 269 5.37 7.22 -12.19
CA ARG A 269 6.73 6.66 -12.29
C ARG A 269 6.85 5.20 -11.89
N ILE A 270 6.06 4.75 -10.90
CA ILE A 270 5.95 3.33 -10.54
C ILE A 270 5.46 2.55 -11.77
N GLN A 271 4.42 3.06 -12.42
CA GLN A 271 3.83 2.42 -13.60
C GLN A 271 4.76 2.49 -14.82
N ASP A 272 5.45 3.62 -15.04
CA ASP A 272 6.49 3.77 -16.07
C ASP A 272 7.55 2.65 -15.92
N ARG A 273 8.04 2.41 -14.69
CA ARG A 273 9.01 1.33 -14.39
C ARG A 273 8.43 -0.07 -14.63
N ILE A 274 7.25 -0.36 -14.07
CA ILE A 274 6.66 -1.71 -14.10
C ILE A 274 6.26 -2.11 -15.52
N PHE A 275 5.69 -1.18 -16.29
CA PHE A 275 5.23 -1.44 -17.66
C PHE A 275 6.31 -1.14 -18.71
N ASN A 276 7.52 -0.75 -18.29
CA ASN A 276 8.60 -0.32 -19.18
C ASN A 276 8.12 0.77 -20.18
N TYR A 277 7.27 1.67 -19.69
CA TYR A 277 6.75 2.79 -20.47
C TYR A 277 7.69 3.99 -20.32
N ASN A 278 8.10 4.55 -21.45
CA ASN A 278 9.05 5.65 -21.49
C ASN A 278 8.36 6.94 -21.94
N ASP A 279 8.36 7.94 -21.07
CA ASP A 279 7.94 9.30 -21.38
C ASP A 279 9.15 10.23 -21.20
N ALA A 280 9.48 11.02 -22.24
CA ALA A 280 10.62 11.94 -22.19
C ALA A 280 10.51 12.95 -21.02
N GLY A 281 9.31 13.28 -20.56
CA GLY A 281 9.06 14.15 -19.41
C GLY A 281 9.06 13.46 -18.04
N ARG A 282 9.12 12.12 -17.99
CA ARG A 282 9.11 11.35 -16.73
C ARG A 282 10.24 10.33 -16.68
N VAL A 283 11.42 10.81 -16.29
CA VAL A 283 12.57 9.95 -16.03
C VAL A 283 12.38 9.24 -14.68
N VAL A 284 12.58 7.92 -14.67
CA VAL A 284 12.58 7.08 -13.46
C VAL A 284 14.02 6.79 -13.04
N PRO A 285 14.45 7.19 -11.82
CA PRO A 285 15.80 6.90 -11.32
C PRO A 285 16.12 5.40 -11.32
N GLU A 286 17.35 5.02 -11.68
CA GLU A 286 17.77 3.61 -11.76
C GLU A 286 17.63 2.85 -10.45
N ASP A 287 17.82 3.52 -9.32
CA ASP A 287 17.70 2.92 -7.98
C ASP A 287 16.26 2.89 -7.43
N PHE A 288 15.27 3.31 -8.24
CA PHE A 288 13.85 3.33 -7.90
C PHE A 288 13.06 2.26 -8.68
N GLY A 289 12.56 1.27 -7.94
CA GLY A 289 11.87 0.10 -8.47
C GLY A 289 12.85 -1.01 -8.87
N ILE A 290 13.28 -1.81 -7.90
CA ILE A 290 14.20 -2.93 -8.11
C ILE A 290 13.42 -4.24 -8.05
N GLN A 291 13.58 -5.13 -9.04
CA GLN A 291 13.01 -6.47 -8.93
C GLN A 291 13.76 -7.26 -7.85
N ILE A 292 13.04 -7.75 -6.84
CA ILE A 292 13.59 -8.57 -5.76
C ILE A 292 13.19 -10.03 -5.91
N ASN A 293 14.11 -10.94 -5.60
CA ASN A 293 13.90 -12.38 -5.67
C ASN A 293 14.91 -13.13 -4.79
N SER A 294 14.80 -14.46 -4.71
CA SER A 294 15.65 -15.28 -3.83
C SER A 294 17.14 -15.17 -4.16
N LYS A 295 17.50 -14.80 -5.40
CA LYS A 295 18.88 -14.66 -5.86
C LYS A 295 19.53 -13.36 -5.40
N ASN A 296 18.76 -12.29 -5.18
CA ASN A 296 19.32 -10.96 -4.90
C ASN A 296 18.94 -10.34 -3.54
N ILE A 297 17.95 -10.88 -2.83
CA ILE A 297 17.40 -10.27 -1.61
C ILE A 297 18.45 -10.01 -0.53
N ASN A 298 19.37 -10.95 -0.32
CA ASN A 298 20.46 -10.80 0.66
C ASN A 298 21.40 -9.63 0.33
N PHE A 299 21.74 -9.44 -0.95
CA PHE A 299 22.56 -8.31 -1.38
C PHE A 299 21.78 -7.00 -1.28
N TYR A 300 20.51 -7.02 -1.71
CA TYR A 300 19.62 -5.88 -1.63
C TYR A 300 19.47 -5.35 -0.20
N GLN A 301 19.16 -6.21 0.77
CA GLN A 301 19.01 -5.81 2.18
C GLN A 301 20.32 -5.26 2.78
N ARG A 302 21.47 -5.86 2.46
CA ARG A 302 22.79 -5.32 2.89
C ARG A 302 23.06 -3.93 2.30
N ALA A 303 22.71 -3.72 1.03
CA ALA A 303 22.83 -2.43 0.39
C ALA A 303 21.92 -1.39 1.06
N GLN A 304 20.68 -1.75 1.40
CA GLN A 304 19.74 -0.88 2.11
C GLN A 304 20.26 -0.46 3.49
N ARG A 305 20.85 -1.36 4.27
CA ARG A 305 21.49 -1.02 5.55
C ARG A 305 22.64 -0.02 5.38
N SER A 306 23.44 -0.17 4.33
CA SER A 306 24.54 0.74 4.01
C SER A 306 24.05 2.12 3.55
N LYS A 307 22.96 2.16 2.78
CA LYS A 307 22.29 3.41 2.38
C LYS A 307 21.68 4.13 3.59
N ARG A 308 21.03 3.40 4.50
CA ARG A 308 20.53 3.94 5.76
C ARG A 308 21.62 4.61 6.59
N MET A 309 22.78 3.98 6.74
CA MET A 309 23.89 4.57 7.50
C MET A 309 24.29 5.93 6.92
N ARG A 310 24.38 6.05 5.59
CA ARG A 310 24.67 7.32 4.92
C ARG A 310 23.56 8.35 5.14
N TYR A 311 22.31 7.94 5.00
CA TYR A 311 21.14 8.80 5.25
C TYR A 311 21.15 9.34 6.69
N MET A 312 21.32 8.48 7.69
CA MET A 312 21.39 8.90 9.09
C MET A 312 22.53 9.89 9.36
N LEU A 313 23.69 9.73 8.71
CA LEU A 313 24.82 10.64 8.88
C LEU A 313 24.51 12.04 8.34
N ALA A 314 23.79 12.14 7.23
CA ALA A 314 23.38 13.40 6.64
C ALA A 314 22.19 14.07 7.38
N HIS A 315 21.29 13.27 7.96
CA HIS A 315 20.00 13.72 8.51
C HIS A 315 19.89 13.54 10.03
N GLN A 316 21.01 13.63 10.77
CA GLN A 316 21.07 13.26 12.20
C GLN A 316 20.04 14.00 13.07
N GLY A 317 19.82 15.30 12.83
CA GLY A 317 18.90 16.11 13.61
C GLY A 317 17.44 15.67 13.45
N GLU A 318 17.01 15.47 12.20
CA GLU A 318 15.65 15.07 11.83
C GLU A 318 15.33 13.66 12.34
N ILE A 319 16.27 12.72 12.17
CA ILE A 319 16.12 11.35 12.66
C ILE A 319 16.03 11.30 14.19
N LYS A 320 16.82 12.11 14.90
CA LYS A 320 16.72 12.20 16.37
C LYS A 320 15.37 12.72 16.83
N GLU A 321 14.81 13.71 16.13
CA GLU A 321 13.47 14.20 16.44
C GLU A 321 12.40 13.15 16.17
N LEU A 322 12.44 12.52 14.99
CA LEU A 322 11.51 11.45 14.61
C LEU A 322 11.54 10.32 15.65
N ASP A 323 12.73 9.81 15.99
CA ASP A 323 12.94 8.76 16.98
C ASP A 323 12.36 9.15 18.36
N SER A 324 12.61 10.39 18.81
CA SER A 324 12.07 10.90 20.07
C SER A 324 10.53 10.93 20.09
N ARG A 325 9.91 11.40 19.00
CA ARG A 325 8.45 11.45 18.85
C ARG A 325 7.84 10.04 18.82
N VAL A 326 8.45 9.11 18.07
CA VAL A 326 8.01 7.71 17.99
C VAL A 326 8.12 7.03 19.35
N LYS A 327 9.25 7.18 20.06
CA LYS A 327 9.43 6.65 21.42
C LYS A 327 8.41 7.21 22.40
N THR A 328 8.07 8.49 22.28
CA THR A 328 7.03 9.11 23.12
C THR A 328 5.68 8.45 22.91
N VAL A 329 5.33 8.07 21.67
CA VAL A 329 4.11 7.31 21.38
C VAL A 329 4.21 5.87 21.88
N LYS A 330 5.31 5.15 21.58
CA LYS A 330 5.56 3.78 22.05
C LYS A 330 5.43 3.69 23.57
N ASN A 331 5.96 4.65 24.33
CA ASN A 331 5.90 4.66 25.79
C ASN A 331 4.50 4.90 26.37
N LYS A 332 3.57 5.47 25.58
CA LYS A 332 2.16 5.62 25.97
C LYS A 332 1.34 4.36 25.68
N ILE A 333 1.89 3.45 24.88
CA ILE A 333 1.29 2.16 24.56
C ILE A 333 1.73 1.17 25.66
N GLY A 334 0.78 0.49 26.30
CA GLY A 334 1.09 -0.47 27.38
C GLY A 334 1.99 -1.61 26.87
N LYS A 335 2.96 -2.05 27.70
CA LYS A 335 3.81 -3.20 27.35
C LYS A 335 2.97 -4.48 27.33
N PHE A 336 3.14 -5.30 26.29
CA PHE A 336 2.53 -6.61 26.17
C PHE A 336 3.56 -7.60 25.60
N ASP A 337 3.64 -8.81 26.16
CA ASP A 337 4.60 -9.84 25.78
C ASP A 337 3.99 -10.79 24.74
N CYS A 338 4.76 -11.10 23.70
CA CYS A 338 4.40 -12.07 22.68
C CYS A 338 5.11 -13.35 23.09
N GLY A 339 4.43 -14.17 23.89
CA GLY A 339 5.00 -15.36 24.54
C GLY A 339 5.87 -16.23 23.65
#